data_AF-A0A9D9XHW3-F1
#
_entry.id   AF-A0A9D9XHW3-F1
#
_cell.length_a   1.000
_cell.length_b   1.000
_cell.length_c   1.000
_cell.angle_alpha   90.00
_cell.angle_beta   90.00
_cell.angle_gamma   90.00
#
_symmetry.space_group_name_H-M   'P 1'
#
loop_
_entity.id
_entity.type
_entity.pdbx_description
1 polymer ?
#
loop_
_entity_poly.entity_id
_entity_poly.type
_entity_poly.pdbx_seq_one_letter_code
_entity_poly.pdbx_strand_id
1 'polypeptide(L)' 'LKLHLETPARVIINEAIELAKIYGGTDGYKFVNGILDKLAMVLRESEMRAV' A
#
# COMPACT_ATOMS: atom_id res chain seq x y z
N LEU A 1 2.73 -6.77 2.49
CA LEU A 1 4.04 -6.11 2.27
C LEU A 1 5.24 -7.01 2.61
N LYS A 2 5.35 -7.57 3.82
CA LYS A 2 6.50 -8.45 4.19
C LYS A 2 6.42 -9.90 3.69
N LEU A 3 5.22 -10.40 3.40
CA LEU A 3 4.95 -11.82 3.13
C LEU A 3 4.98 -12.19 1.65
N HIS A 4 4.91 -11.21 0.75
CA HIS A 4 4.86 -11.40 -0.70
C HIS A 4 5.92 -10.53 -1.36
N LEU A 5 7.16 -11.02 -1.39
CA LEU A 5 8.29 -10.26 -1.91
C LEU A 5 8.32 -10.27 -3.44
N GLU A 6 7.72 -11.28 -4.06
CA GLU A 6 7.51 -11.44 -5.49
C GLU A 6 6.57 -10.39 -6.09
N THR A 7 5.66 -9.83 -5.28
CA THR A 7 4.71 -8.81 -5.74
C THR A 7 5.20 -7.43 -5.32
N PRO A 8 5.39 -6.47 -6.25
CA PRO A 8 5.87 -5.13 -5.90
C PRO A 8 4.98 -4.42 -4.88
N ALA A 9 5.59 -3.68 -3.94
CA ALA A 9 4.83 -2.92 -2.93
C ALA A 9 3.71 -2.07 -3.53
N ARG A 10 3.99 -1.36 -4.63
CA ARG A 10 3.03 -0.44 -5.27
C ARG A 10 1.76 -1.13 -5.75
N VAL A 11 1.88 -2.35 -6.27
CA VAL A 11 0.73 -3.15 -6.72
C VAL A 11 -0.14 -3.49 -5.52
N ILE A 12 0.46 -3.99 -4.43
CA ILE A 12 -0.27 -4.33 -3.20
C ILE A 12 -1.00 -3.10 -2.63
N ILE A 13 -0.35 -1.94 -2.62
CA ILE A 13 -0.93 -0.68 -2.13
C ILE A 13 -2.12 -0.27 -2.98
N ASN A 14 -2.00 -0.29 -4.31
CA ASN A 14 -3.08 0.07 -5.22
C ASN A 14 -4.31 -0.85 -5.03
N GLU A 15 -4.13 -2.16 -4.97
CA GLU A 15 -5.23 -3.11 -4.75
C GLU A 15 -5.91 -2.89 -3.39
N ALA A 16 -5.13 -2.63 -2.34
CA ALA A 16 -5.69 -2.33 -1.02
C ALA A 16 -6.52 -1.03 -1.00
N ILE A 17 -6.11 -0.02 -1.77
CA ILE A 17 -6.84 1.25 -1.92
C ILE A 17 -8.14 1.03 -2.69
N GLU A 18 -8.11 0.26 -3.78
CA GLU A 18 -9.32 -0.07 -4.55
C GLU A 18 -10.32 -0.84 -3.70
N LEU A 19 -9.87 -1.82 -2.91
CA LEU A 19 -10.74 -2.50 -1.93
C LEU A 19 -11.30 -1.53 -0.88
N ALA A 20 -10.49 -0.58 -0.39
CA ALA A 20 -10.96 0.42 0.58
C ALA A 20 -11.97 1.42 -0.02
N LYS A 21 -11.94 1.66 -1.32
CA LYS A 21 -12.99 2.45 -2.01
C LYS A 21 -14.31 1.68 -2.09
N ILE A 22 -14.26 0.36 -2.29
CA ILE A 22 -15.45 -0.49 -2.44
C ILE A 22 -16.09 -0.82 -1.09
N TYR A 23 -15.27 -1.14 -0.08
CA TYR A 23 -15.72 -1.69 1.20
C TYR A 23 -15.54 -0.74 2.39
N GLY A 24 -14.83 0.38 2.21
CA GLY A 24 -14.60 1.36 3.27
C GLY A 24 -15.73 2.39 3.40
N GLY A 25 -15.72 3.11 4.52
CA GLY A 25 -16.53 4.32 4.68
C GLY A 25 -16.00 5.49 3.85
N THR A 26 -16.71 6.62 3.89
CA THR A 26 -16.29 7.86 3.21
C THR A 26 -14.83 8.18 3.54
N ASP A 27 -14.02 8.41 2.49
CA ASP A 27 -12.59 8.70 2.59
C ASP A 27 -11.69 7.62 3.24
N GLY A 28 -12.20 6.40 3.49
CA GLY A 28 -11.41 5.31 4.07
C GLY A 28 -10.16 4.94 3.26
N TYR A 29 -10.24 5.07 1.93
CA TYR A 29 -9.11 4.82 1.02
C TYR A 29 -7.94 5.78 1.24
N LYS A 30 -8.18 7.04 1.67
CA LYS A 30 -7.12 8.01 1.97
C LYS A 30 -6.31 7.59 3.20
N PHE A 31 -7.01 7.08 4.21
CA PHE A 31 -6.39 6.56 5.43
C PHE A 31 -5.54 5.32 5.13
N VAL A 32 -6.09 4.38 4.36
CA VAL A 32 -5.37 3.17 3.93
C VAL A 32 -4.12 3.53 3.12
N ASN A 33 -4.23 4.43 2.16
CA ASN A 33 -3.07 4.91 1.39
C ASN A 33 -1.97 5.46 2.30
N GLY A 34 -2.33 6.38 3.21
CA GLY A 34 -1.35 7.01 4.10
C GLY A 34 -0.62 6.05 5.06
N ILE A 35 -1.31 5.01 5.54
CA ILE A 35 -0.66 3.97 6.37
C ILE A 35 0.25 3.09 5.51
N LEU A 36 -0.25 2.61 4.38
CA LEU A 36 0.49 1.67 3.55
C LEU A 36 1.73 2.30 2.91
N ASP A 37 1.68 3.58 2.55
CA ASP A 37 2.85 4.33 2.07
C ASP A 37 3.96 4.37 3.12
N LYS A 38 3.62 4.71 4.38
CA LYS A 38 4.59 4.72 5.49
C LYS A 38 5.15 3.33 5.77
N LEU A 39 4.30 2.31 5.75
CA LEU A 39 4.73 0.93 5.96
C LEU A 39 5.62 0.43 4.82
N ALA A 40 5.34 0.82 3.57
CA ALA A 40 6.17 0.46 2.42
C ALA A 40 7.56 1.09 2.50
N MET A 41 7.66 2.34 2.98
CA MET A 41 8.96 2.98 3.23
C MET A 41 9.81 2.24 4.27
N VAL A 42 9.19 1.64 5.30
CA VAL A 42 9.91 0.90 6.35
C VAL A 42 10.20 -0.54 5.96
N LEU A 43 9.27 -1.21 5.28
CA LEU A 43 9.33 -2.65 5.04
C LEU A 43 9.90 -3.02 3.66
N ARG A 44 9.81 -2.11 2.69
CA ARG A 44 10.26 -2.30 1.30
C ARG A 44 11.01 -1.06 0.80
N GLU A 45 11.87 -0.50 1.65
CA GLU A 45 12.63 0.72 1.38
C GLU A 45 13.39 0.67 0.04
N SER A 46 14.01 -0.47 -0.27
CA SER A 46 14.76 -0.68 -1.52
C SER A 46 13.90 -0.52 -2.77
N GLU A 47 12.63 -0.92 -2.73
CA GLU A 47 11.69 -0.71 -3.84
C GLU A 47 11.21 0.73 -3.90
N MET A 48 10.94 1.36 -2.75
CA MET A 48 10.45 2.74 -2.70
C MET A 48 11.51 3.77 -3.10
N ARG A 49 12.80 3.49 -2.89
CA ARG A 49 13.92 4.35 -3.29
C ARG A 49 14.34 4.19 -4.75
N ALA A 50 13.96 3.08 -5.40
CA ALA A 50 14.34 2.76 -6.78
C ALA A 50 13.37 3.34 -7.83
N VAL A 51 12.35 4.08 -7.39
CA VAL A 51 11.30 4.72 -8.21
C VAL A 51 11.46 6.23 -8.12
#